data_AF-X1V924-F1
#
_entry.id   AF-X1V924-F1
#
_cell.length_a   1.000
_cell.length_b   1.000
_cell.length_c   1.000
_cell.angle_alpha   90.00
_cell.angle_beta   90.00
_cell.angle_gamma   90.00
#
_symmetry.space_group_name_H-M   'P 1'
#
loop_
_entity.id
_entity.type
_entity.pdbx_description
1 polymer ?
#
loop_
_entity_poly.entity_id
_entity_poly.type
_entity_poly.pdbx_seq_one_letter_code
_entity_poly.pdbx_strand_id
1 'polypeptide(L)'
;MVLKYLIRENAYYDSVTLMIITREVKKIEGVKEIIVGMGTELNKELAGNLNLLTPQLQKITPNDFFISLDSIDNNIAKKAFAFV
;
A
#
# COMPACT_ATOMS: atom_id res chain seq x y z
N MET A 1 11.05 4.17 12.16
CA MET A 1 10.02 4.64 11.20
C MET A 1 10.58 4.42 9.82
N VAL A 2 9.82 3.74 8.98
CA VAL A 2 10.28 3.22 7.69
C VAL A 2 9.09 3.22 6.74
N LEU A 3 9.15 4.07 5.71
CA LEU A 3 8.23 4.04 4.59
C LEU A 3 8.66 2.93 3.61
N LYS A 4 7.75 2.01 3.30
CA LYS A 4 7.95 0.97 2.28
C LYS A 4 6.72 0.85 1.40
N TYR A 5 6.96 0.40 0.17
CA TYR A 5 5.93 0.12 -0.80
C TYR A 5 6.23 -1.19 -1.54
N LEU A 6 5.18 -1.77 -2.12
CA LEU A 6 5.25 -2.86 -3.08
C LEU A 6 4.26 -2.56 -4.21
N ILE A 7 4.68 -2.83 -5.45
CA ILE A 7 3.88 -2.64 -6.66
C ILE A 7 3.79 -4.00 -7.36
N ARG A 8 2.62 -4.30 -7.90
CA ARG A 8 2.40 -5.40 -8.84
C ARG A 8 1.80 -4.86 -10.11
N GLU A 9 2.60 -4.89 -11.16
CA GLU A 9 2.20 -4.38 -12.47
C GLU A 9 1.15 -5.29 -13.11
N ASN A 10 0.15 -4.69 -13.75
CA ASN A 10 -0.96 -5.38 -14.42
C ASN A 10 -1.70 -6.41 -13.54
N ALA A 11 -1.66 -6.24 -12.23
CA ALA A 11 -2.35 -7.09 -11.26
C ALA A 11 -3.59 -6.35 -10.75
N TYR A 12 -4.70 -6.49 -11.46
CA TYR A 12 -5.95 -5.84 -11.06
C TYR A 12 -6.65 -6.60 -9.94
N TYR A 13 -7.06 -5.88 -8.89
CA TYR A 13 -7.87 -6.40 -7.80
C TYR A 13 -9.12 -5.55 -7.60
N ASP A 14 -10.22 -6.19 -7.22
CA ASP A 14 -11.45 -5.48 -6.88
C ASP A 14 -11.36 -4.77 -5.51
N SER A 15 -12.29 -3.86 -5.26
CA SER A 15 -12.33 -3.06 -4.03
C SER A 15 -12.53 -3.90 -2.76
N VAL A 16 -13.19 -5.06 -2.84
CA VAL A 16 -13.41 -5.95 -1.69
C VAL A 16 -12.08 -6.55 -1.26
N THR A 17 -11.28 -7.03 -2.22
CA THR A 17 -9.95 -7.57 -2.00
C THR A 17 -9.03 -6.53 -1.37
N LEU A 18 -9.00 -5.31 -1.93
CA LEU A 18 -8.21 -4.20 -1.38
C LEU A 18 -8.61 -3.85 0.05
N MET A 19 -9.92 -3.85 0.35
CA MET A 19 -10.44 -3.59 1.69
C MET A 19 -10.02 -4.68 2.68
N ILE A 20 -10.08 -5.95 2.29
CA ILE A 20 -9.66 -7.08 3.15
C ILE A 20 -8.17 -6.98 3.47
N ILE A 21 -7.31 -6.79 2.45
CA ILE A 21 -5.87 -6.63 2.64
C ILE A 21 -5.58 -5.47 3.59
N THR A 22 -6.22 -4.32 3.38
CA THR A 22 -6.06 -3.15 4.25
C THR A 22 -6.41 -3.46 5.70
N ARG A 23 -7.52 -4.18 5.94
CA ARG A 23 -7.97 -4.56 7.29
C ARG A 23 -7.00 -5.52 7.95
N GLU A 24 -6.50 -6.53 7.24
CA GLU A 24 -5.57 -7.50 7.81
C GLU A 24 -4.21 -6.88 8.12
N VAL A 25 -3.68 -6.05 7.22
CA VAL A 25 -2.39 -5.39 7.45
C VAL A 25 -2.47 -4.36 8.58
N LYS A 26 -3.60 -3.65 8.75
CA LYS A 26 -3.81 -2.73 9.88
C LYS A 26 -3.80 -3.42 11.25
N LYS A 27 -4.04 -4.73 11.32
CA LYS A 27 -3.96 -5.49 12.58
C LYS A 27 -2.52 -5.82 12.98
N ILE A 28 -1.54 -5.64 12.09
CA ILE A 28 -0.14 -5.94 12.38
C ILE A 28 0.41 -4.86 13.31
N GLU A 29 0.77 -5.26 14.53
CA GLU A 29 1.41 -4.38 15.50
C GLU A 29 2.69 -3.75 14.91
N GLY A 30 2.80 -2.43 15.03
CA GLY A 30 3.92 -1.65 14.49
C GLY A 30 3.69 -1.06 13.10
N VAL A 31 2.57 -1.38 12.43
CA VAL A 31 2.06 -0.58 11.29
C VAL A 31 1.43 0.70 11.85
N LYS A 32 1.86 1.85 11.33
CA LYS A 32 1.32 3.16 11.75
C LYS A 32 0.27 3.64 10.77
N GLU A 33 0.62 3.68 9.49
CA GLU A 33 -0.25 4.12 8.41
C GLU A 33 -0.10 3.20 7.22
N ILE A 34 -1.18 3.02 6.47
CA ILE A 34 -1.21 2.16 5.29
C ILE A 34 -2.26 2.62 4.29
N ILE A 35 -1.90 2.51 3.02
CA ILE A 35 -2.82 2.54 1.90
C ILE A 35 -2.59 1.31 1.00
N VAL A 36 -3.69 0.71 0.56
CA VAL A 36 -3.70 -0.36 -0.44
C VAL A 36 -4.65 0.10 -1.53
N GLY A 37 -4.23 0.00 -2.80
CA GLY A 37 -5.03 0.54 -3.88
C GLY A 37 -4.60 0.07 -5.26
N MET A 38 -5.46 0.31 -6.24
CA MET A 38 -5.06 0.38 -7.63
C MET A 38 -4.39 1.73 -7.91
N GLY A 39 -3.51 1.82 -8.90
CA GLY A 39 -2.81 3.05 -9.29
C GLY A 39 -3.67 4.11 -9.99
N THR A 40 -4.91 4.30 -9.53
CA THR A 40 -5.79 5.39 -9.93
C THR A 40 -5.31 6.71 -9.34
N GLU A 41 -5.64 7.83 -9.99
CA GLU A 41 -5.27 9.16 -9.49
C GLU A 41 -5.82 9.45 -8.10
N LEU A 42 -7.07 9.04 -7.82
CA LEU A 42 -7.67 9.15 -6.49
C LEU A 42 -6.85 8.44 -5.41
N ASN A 43 -6.40 7.20 -5.67
CA ASN A 43 -5.63 6.46 -4.68
C ASN A 43 -4.22 7.03 -4.49
N LYS A 44 -3.61 7.58 -5.55
CA LYS A 44 -2.31 8.29 -5.44
C LYS A 44 -2.44 9.58 -4.63
N GLU A 45 -3.52 10.34 -4.83
CA GLU A 45 -3.82 11.53 -4.04
C GLU A 45 -4.00 11.18 -2.56
N LEU A 46 -4.79 10.13 -2.27
CA LEU A 46 -4.97 9.62 -0.91
C LEU A 46 -3.64 9.17 -0.29
N ALA A 47 -2.78 8.49 -1.06
CA ALA A 47 -1.44 8.14 -0.58
C ALA A 47 -0.61 9.39 -0.24
N GLY A 48 -0.72 10.46 -1.04
CA GLY A 48 -0.07 11.74 -0.80
C GLY A 48 -0.53 12.39 0.50
N ASN A 49 -1.84 12.44 0.72
CA ASN A 49 -2.45 12.99 1.94
C ASN A 49 -2.04 12.23 3.21
N LEU A 50 -1.73 10.94 3.09
CA LEU A 50 -1.24 10.10 4.17
C LEU A 50 0.30 10.13 4.32
N ASN A 51 1.01 10.89 3.50
CA ASN A 51 2.49 10.88 3.40
C ASN A 51 3.07 9.49 3.03
N LEU A 52 2.30 8.68 2.31
CA LEU A 52 2.67 7.33 1.85
C LEU A 52 2.97 7.27 0.35
N LEU A 53 2.87 8.38 -0.38
CA LEU A 53 3.18 8.44 -1.79
C LEU A 53 4.69 8.51 -2.02
N THR A 54 5.20 7.65 -2.90
CA THR A 54 6.61 7.66 -3.33
C THR A 54 6.73 8.01 -4.81
N PRO A 55 7.92 8.43 -5.29
CA PRO A 55 8.13 8.69 -6.71
C PRO A 55 7.83 7.48 -7.61
N GLN A 56 7.92 6.25 -7.09
CA GLN A 56 7.58 5.04 -7.81
C GLN A 56 6.07 4.86 -7.94
N LEU A 57 5.31 5.17 -6.88
CA LEU A 57 3.84 5.15 -6.89
C LEU A 57 3.20 6.26 -7.71
N GLN A 58 3.95 7.29 -8.09
CA GLN A 58 3.46 8.29 -9.04
C GLN A 58 3.38 7.74 -10.48
N LYS A 59 4.20 6.74 -10.81
CA LYS A 59 4.38 6.22 -12.17
C LYS A 59 3.46 5.05 -12.52
N ILE A 60 2.79 4.47 -11.53
CA ILE A 60 1.88 3.33 -11.75
C ILE A 60 0.58 3.77 -12.41
N THR A 61 -0.13 2.83 -12.99
CA THR A 61 -1.37 3.02 -13.74
C THR A 61 -2.57 2.42 -12.99
N PRO A 62 -3.81 2.71 -13.41
CA PRO A 62 -5.00 2.08 -12.82
C PRO A 62 -5.02 0.54 -12.87
N ASN A 63 -4.21 -0.10 -13.71
CA ASN A 63 -4.10 -1.56 -13.81
C ASN A 63 -3.08 -2.16 -12.83
N ASP A 64 -2.35 -1.32 -12.11
CA ASP A 64 -1.30 -1.74 -11.20
C ASP A 64 -1.79 -1.70 -9.76
N PHE A 65 -1.54 -2.79 -9.03
CA PHE A 65 -1.78 -2.85 -7.60
C PHE A 65 -0.62 -2.26 -6.83
N PHE A 66 -0.91 -1.56 -5.74
CA PHE A 66 0.10 -1.15 -4.78
C PHE A 66 -0.35 -1.27 -3.34
N ILE A 67 0.64 -1.42 -2.47
CA ILE A 67 0.55 -1.23 -1.03
C ILE A 67 1.69 -0.30 -0.62
N SER A 68 1.39 0.68 0.23
CA SER A 68 2.37 1.58 0.83
C SER A 68 2.06 1.75 2.31
N LEU A 69 3.08 1.69 3.16
CA LEU A 69 2.91 1.76 4.60
C LEU A 69 4.10 2.39 5.30
N ASP A 70 3.82 3.07 6.42
CA ASP A 70 4.82 3.47 7.42
C ASP A 70 4.75 2.51 8.60
N SER A 71 5.90 1.98 9.00
CA SER A 71 6.03 1.06 10.12
C SER A 71 7.22 1.42 11.02
N ILE A 72 7.23 0.85 12.23
CA ILE A 72 8.31 1.07 13.19
C ILE A 72 9.67 0.58 12.66
N ASP A 73 9.69 -0.53 11.90
CA ASP A 73 10.88 -1.12 11.28
C ASP A 73 10.59 -1.83 9.93
N ASN A 74 11.66 -2.32 9.28
CA ASN A 74 11.60 -3.02 7.99
C ASN A 74 10.99 -4.43 8.07
N ASN A 75 11.06 -5.12 9.20
CA ASN A 75 10.53 -6.47 9.36
C ASN A 75 9.00 -6.45 9.39
N ILE A 76 8.40 -5.42 9.99
CA ILE A 76 6.95 -5.20 9.93
C ILE A 76 6.47 -5.00 8.49
N ALA A 77 7.16 -4.17 7.70
CA ALA A 77 6.84 -3.98 6.29
C ALA A 77 6.92 -5.30 5.49
N LYS A 78 7.95 -6.13 5.75
CA LYS A 78 8.05 -7.46 5.12
C LYS A 78 6.88 -8.38 5.48
N LYS A 79 6.43 -8.38 6.75
CA LYS A 79 5.25 -9.16 7.17
C LYS A 79 3.99 -8.68 6.46
N ALA A 80 3.79 -7.36 6.37
CA ALA A 80 2.66 -6.79 5.64
C ALA A 80 2.63 -7.21 4.17
N PHE A 81 3.79 -7.20 3.50
CA PHE A 81 3.91 -7.62 2.10
C PHE A 81 3.74 -9.12 1.86
N ALA A 82 3.70 -9.95 2.90
CA ALA A 82 3.42 -11.38 2.76
C ALA A 82 1.91 -11.70 2.59
N PHE A 83 1.02 -10.73 2.87
CA PHE A 83 -0.43 -10.88 2.71
C PHE A 83 -0.94 -10.62 1.29
N VAL A 84 -0.07 -10.06 0.46
CA VAL A 84 -0.35 -9.70 -0.93
C VAL A 84 0.48 -10.62 -1.78
#